data_AF-A0A4Q5MYQ6-F1
#
_entry.id   AF-A0A4Q5MYQ6-F1
#
_cell.length_a   1.000
_cell.length_b   1.000
_cell.length_c   1.000
_cell.angle_alpha   90.00
_cell.angle_beta   90.00
_cell.angle_gamma   90.00
#
_symmetry.space_group_name_H-M   'P 1'
#
loop_
_entity.id
_entity.type
_entity.pdbx_description
1 polymer ?
#
loop_
_entity_poly.entity_id
_entity_poly.type
_entity_poly.pdbx_seq_one_letter_code
_entity_poly.pdbx_strand_id
1 'polypeptide(L)'
;MRDRRGAPARVGGRPVSGPVLFARYAYPPNELGFCGPDAPHHLLELVSGPADDGGLRELARGFAGAWPYLELIAAANGIGDPLDVRVVEAYWIGNVLLDRVPVSMMGGSLEDRFRARAGRSWSQFTEAIPGAQPHHSFHVFGVYPWLGLLRSGRVDEPLRVLDRCRVRWGRVVDVVGDRAVVRSRPLEWDGRVLREGPPDLDQVVVAMDGLGLAGPLRPGDWCSLHWDWVCERLTPRRLAALRYRTGRQLAAVNALAVPPPVRVLG
;
A
#
# COMPACT_ATOMS: atom_id res chain seq x y z
N MET A 1 3.49 30.10 -21.36
CA MET A 1 3.62 28.62 -21.27
C MET A 1 4.79 28.29 -20.35
N ARG A 2 4.52 28.19 -19.03
CA ARG A 2 5.49 27.70 -18.03
C ARG A 2 4.75 26.76 -17.09
N ASP A 3 5.27 25.55 -17.05
CA ASP A 3 4.82 24.35 -16.35
C ASP A 3 4.75 24.58 -14.83
N ARG A 4 3.53 24.53 -14.28
CA ARG A 4 3.27 24.64 -12.83
C ARG A 4 3.39 23.25 -12.21
N ARG A 5 4.61 22.90 -11.79
CA ARG A 5 4.87 21.68 -11.01
C ARG A 5 4.11 21.74 -9.68
N GLY A 6 3.21 20.78 -9.47
CA GLY A 6 2.41 20.64 -8.25
C GLY A 6 3.28 20.33 -7.02
N ALA A 7 3.15 21.15 -5.99
CA ALA A 7 3.88 21.01 -4.73
C ALA A 7 3.37 19.82 -3.87
N PRO A 8 4.25 19.16 -3.10
CA PRO A 8 3.86 18.06 -2.21
C PRO A 8 3.04 18.56 -1.01
N ALA A 9 2.15 17.70 -0.50
CA ALA A 9 1.32 17.98 0.67
C ALA A 9 2.21 18.18 1.92
N ARG A 10 1.99 19.29 2.62
CA ARG A 10 2.77 19.71 3.80
C ARG A 10 1.99 19.42 5.09
N VAL A 11 2.70 18.89 6.08
CA VAL A 11 2.36 19.01 7.51
C VAL A 11 3.50 19.83 8.11
N GLY A 12 3.23 20.99 8.70
CA GLY A 12 4.27 21.80 9.34
C GLY A 12 5.41 22.32 8.44
N GLY A 13 5.19 22.54 7.13
CA GLY A 13 6.11 23.31 6.29
C GLY A 13 7.33 22.57 5.70
N ARG A 14 7.73 21.39 6.22
CA ARG A 14 8.84 20.57 5.67
C ARG A 14 8.36 19.47 4.71
N PRO A 15 9.15 19.10 3.69
CA PRO A 15 8.90 17.89 2.89
C PRO A 15 9.00 16.65 3.78
N VAL A 16 8.04 15.72 3.66
CA VAL A 16 8.05 14.43 4.36
C VAL A 16 9.21 13.58 3.83
N SER A 17 10.05 13.03 4.72
CA SER A 17 11.13 12.12 4.34
C SER A 17 10.57 10.75 3.91
N GLY A 18 11.34 9.98 3.14
CA GLY A 18 10.90 8.65 2.73
C GLY A 18 10.68 7.68 3.89
N PRO A 19 11.52 7.63 4.94
CA PRO A 19 11.26 6.81 6.12
C PRO A 19 9.96 7.17 6.85
N VAL A 20 9.67 8.46 7.02
CA VAL A 20 8.39 8.90 7.61
C VAL A 20 7.22 8.53 6.71
N LEU A 21 7.35 8.73 5.39
CA LEU A 21 6.31 8.33 4.44
C LEU A 21 6.07 6.82 4.50
N PHE A 22 7.12 6.00 4.59
CA PHE A 22 7.01 4.55 4.68
C PHE A 22 6.22 4.15 5.92
N ALA A 23 6.60 4.71 7.06
CA ALA A 23 6.03 4.37 8.35
C ALA A 23 4.55 4.77 8.49
N ARG A 24 4.10 5.87 7.85
CA ARG A 24 2.68 6.25 7.76
C ARG A 24 1.77 5.16 7.18
N TYR A 25 2.30 4.35 6.26
CA TYR A 25 1.55 3.23 5.68
C TYR A 25 1.89 1.92 6.37
N ALA A 26 3.08 1.76 6.94
CA ALA A 26 3.48 0.53 7.60
C ALA A 26 2.81 0.36 8.98
N TYR A 27 2.51 1.47 9.68
CA TYR A 27 1.94 1.44 11.03
C TYR A 27 0.58 0.74 11.14
N PRO A 28 -0.45 1.05 10.34
CA PRO A 28 -1.79 0.47 10.54
C PRO A 28 -1.85 -1.07 10.51
N PRO A 29 -1.27 -1.79 9.54
CA PRO A 29 -1.23 -3.26 9.59
C PRO A 29 -0.27 -3.80 10.66
N ASN A 30 0.76 -3.04 11.06
CA ASN A 30 1.69 -3.44 12.11
C ASN A 30 1.02 -3.41 13.49
N GLU A 31 0.22 -2.39 13.77
CA GLU A 31 -0.65 -2.30 14.96
C GLU A 31 -1.55 -3.54 15.11
N LEU A 32 -2.05 -4.05 13.99
CA LEU A 32 -2.92 -5.22 13.93
C LEU A 32 -2.17 -6.55 13.87
N GLY A 33 -0.83 -6.54 13.91
CA GLY A 33 0.01 -7.75 13.89
C GLY A 33 0.13 -8.42 12.53
N PHE A 34 -0.26 -7.77 11.42
CA PHE A 34 -0.20 -8.35 10.08
C PHE A 34 1.19 -8.28 9.43
N CYS A 35 2.05 -7.34 9.83
CA CYS A 35 3.39 -7.22 9.25
C CYS A 35 4.36 -6.46 10.15
N GLY A 36 5.66 -6.62 9.89
CA GLY A 36 6.73 -5.84 10.53
C GLY A 36 7.09 -6.29 11.95
N PRO A 37 8.05 -5.62 12.58
CA PRO A 37 8.50 -5.91 13.96
C PRO A 37 7.40 -5.64 15.01
N ASP A 38 7.45 -6.35 16.14
CA ASP A 38 6.51 -6.18 17.27
C ASP A 38 6.81 -4.91 18.10
N ALA A 39 6.58 -3.74 17.50
CA ALA A 39 6.79 -2.44 18.14
C ALA A 39 5.86 -1.32 17.60
N PRO A 40 4.54 -1.52 17.53
CA PRO A 40 3.63 -0.57 16.87
C PRO A 40 3.54 0.79 17.56
N HIS A 41 3.54 0.84 18.89
CA HIS A 41 3.49 2.10 19.64
C HIS A 41 4.72 2.99 19.37
N HIS A 42 5.91 2.38 19.35
CA HIS A 42 7.16 3.07 19.02
C HIS A 42 7.14 3.61 17.58
N LEU A 43 6.54 2.87 16.64
CA LEU A 43 6.40 3.33 15.26
C LEU A 43 5.47 4.55 15.14
N LEU A 44 4.36 4.60 15.90
CA LEU A 44 3.43 5.75 15.89
C LEU A 44 4.10 7.02 16.42
N GLU A 45 4.87 6.91 17.51
CA GLU A 45 5.62 8.00 18.09
C GLU A 45 6.66 8.55 17.10
N LEU A 46 7.44 7.67 16.47
CA LEU A 46 8.44 8.06 15.48
C LEU A 46 7.83 8.71 14.23
N VAL A 47 6.67 8.25 13.77
CA VAL A 47 5.97 8.85 12.62
C VAL A 47 5.45 10.25 12.94
N SER A 48 5.01 10.46 14.17
CA SER A 48 4.40 11.71 14.64
C SER A 48 5.45 12.73 15.11
N GLY A 49 6.70 12.28 15.32
CA GLY A 49 7.83 13.06 15.79
C GLY A 49 8.41 14.04 14.75
N PRO A 50 9.23 15.01 15.20
CA PRO A 50 9.71 16.12 14.36
C PRO A 50 10.88 15.77 13.42
N ALA A 51 11.51 14.60 13.51
CA ALA A 51 12.65 14.23 12.66
C ALA A 51 12.87 12.70 12.56
N ASP A 52 13.41 12.27 11.42
CA ASP A 52 13.98 10.94 11.19
C ASP A 52 15.38 10.90 11.82
N ASP A 53 15.51 10.23 12.96
CA ASP A 53 16.76 10.01 13.70
C ASP A 53 17.52 8.75 13.26
N GLY A 54 17.05 8.09 12.19
CA GLY A 54 17.58 6.83 11.69
C GLY A 54 16.83 5.59 12.21
N GLY A 55 16.08 5.68 13.31
CA GLY A 55 15.34 4.54 13.86
C GLY A 55 14.28 3.99 12.91
N LEU A 56 13.62 4.87 12.14
CA LEU A 56 12.65 4.47 11.11
C LEU A 56 13.29 3.65 9.98
N ARG A 57 14.57 3.88 9.68
CA ARG A 57 15.28 3.15 8.62
C ARG A 57 15.57 1.72 9.03
N GLU A 58 15.98 1.50 10.27
CA GLU A 58 16.20 0.16 10.81
C GLU A 58 14.89 -0.62 10.89
N LEU A 59 13.82 0.01 11.39
CA LEU A 59 12.49 -0.59 11.45
C LEU A 59 11.97 -0.98 10.07
N ALA A 60 12.14 -0.12 9.05
CA ALA A 60 11.68 -0.38 7.69
C ALA A 60 12.28 -1.67 7.08
N ARG A 61 13.53 -2.01 7.41
CA ARG A 61 14.19 -3.25 6.96
C ARG A 61 13.52 -4.51 7.52
N GLY A 62 12.87 -4.41 8.68
CA GLY A 62 12.11 -5.51 9.29
C GLY A 62 10.81 -5.87 8.56
N PHE A 63 10.33 -5.03 7.63
CA PHE A 63 9.12 -5.30 6.86
C PHE A 63 9.44 -6.19 5.65
N ALA A 64 9.67 -7.49 5.88
CA ALA A 64 10.06 -8.47 4.86
C ALA A 64 9.11 -8.57 3.64
N GLY A 65 7.84 -8.16 3.79
CA GLY A 65 6.89 -8.03 2.70
C GLY A 65 7.21 -6.87 1.75
N ALA A 66 7.53 -5.69 2.32
CA ALA A 66 7.70 -4.43 1.60
C ALA A 66 9.15 -4.15 1.19
N TRP A 67 10.12 -4.45 2.04
CA TRP A 67 11.53 -4.09 1.85
C TRP A 67 12.10 -4.55 0.50
N PRO A 68 11.90 -5.80 0.05
CA PRO A 68 12.45 -6.24 -1.24
C PRO A 68 11.87 -5.48 -2.44
N TYR A 69 10.64 -4.97 -2.34
CA TYR A 69 10.05 -4.14 -3.39
C TYR A 69 10.69 -2.75 -3.44
N LEU A 70 11.01 -2.16 -2.29
CA LEU A 70 11.73 -0.89 -2.23
C LEU A 70 13.12 -1.01 -2.85
N GLU A 71 13.87 -2.06 -2.50
CA GLU A 71 15.18 -2.35 -3.10
C GLU A 71 15.07 -2.55 -4.62
N LEU A 72 14.06 -3.32 -5.07
CA LEU A 72 13.83 -3.58 -6.49
C LEU A 72 13.54 -2.30 -7.28
N ILE A 73 12.64 -1.43 -6.78
CA ILE A 73 12.32 -0.15 -7.41
C ILE A 73 13.57 0.75 -7.45
N ALA A 74 14.30 0.82 -6.35
CA ALA A 74 15.49 1.66 -6.24
C ALA A 74 16.57 1.21 -7.23
N ALA A 75 16.88 -0.09 -7.25
CA ALA A 75 17.86 -0.68 -8.16
C ALA A 75 17.49 -0.47 -9.63
N ALA A 76 16.24 -0.75 -10.02
CA ALA A 76 15.77 -0.57 -11.40
C ALA A 76 15.83 0.90 -11.89
N ASN A 77 15.92 1.86 -10.95
CA ASN A 77 15.95 3.28 -11.25
C ASN A 77 17.30 3.95 -10.93
N GLY A 78 18.33 3.18 -10.56
CA GLY A 78 19.65 3.72 -10.20
C GLY A 78 19.62 4.63 -8.97
N ILE A 79 18.70 4.38 -8.03
CA ILE A 79 18.57 5.13 -6.78
C ILE A 79 19.24 4.30 -5.68
N GLY A 80 20.22 4.90 -4.98
CA GLY A 80 21.00 4.19 -3.96
C GLY A 80 20.28 3.98 -2.62
N ASP A 81 19.23 4.75 -2.33
CA ASP A 81 18.46 4.66 -1.10
C ASP A 81 17.07 4.03 -1.37
N PRO A 82 16.79 2.80 -0.88
CA PRO A 82 15.46 2.20 -0.94
C PRO A 82 14.38 3.01 -0.22
N LEU A 83 14.78 3.89 0.71
CA LEU A 83 13.89 4.83 1.39
C LEU A 83 13.95 6.24 0.81
N ASP A 84 14.44 6.42 -0.43
CA ASP A 84 14.19 7.65 -1.18
C ASP A 84 12.67 7.86 -1.28
N VAL A 85 12.21 9.07 -0.98
CA VAL A 85 10.77 9.39 -0.94
C VAL A 85 10.04 9.04 -2.25
N ARG A 86 10.74 9.08 -3.40
CA ARG A 86 10.19 8.69 -4.69
C ARG A 86 10.00 7.18 -4.80
N VAL A 87 10.92 6.39 -4.23
CA VAL A 87 10.82 4.93 -4.17
C VAL A 87 9.66 4.52 -3.25
N VAL A 88 9.58 5.13 -2.07
CA VAL A 88 8.50 4.89 -1.11
C VAL A 88 7.14 5.31 -1.68
N GLU A 89 7.04 6.46 -2.35
CA GLU A 89 5.83 6.86 -3.07
C GLU A 89 5.47 5.83 -4.14
N ALA A 90 6.45 5.32 -4.90
CA ALA A 90 6.22 4.33 -5.94
C ALA A 90 5.59 3.05 -5.37
N TYR A 91 6.05 2.58 -4.21
CA TYR A 91 5.54 1.37 -3.58
C TYR A 91 4.11 1.54 -3.04
N TRP A 92 3.83 2.61 -2.29
CA TRP A 92 2.54 2.79 -1.61
C TRP A 92 1.43 3.41 -2.47
N ILE A 93 1.78 4.42 -3.28
CA ILE A 93 0.84 5.23 -4.06
C ILE A 93 0.98 5.00 -5.56
N GLY A 94 2.21 4.75 -6.01
CA GLY A 94 2.54 4.66 -7.41
C GLY A 94 3.06 5.97 -8.01
N ASN A 95 4.05 5.84 -8.87
CA ASN A 95 4.54 6.89 -9.74
C ASN A 95 5.23 6.28 -10.97
N VAL A 96 6.01 7.08 -11.70
CA VAL A 96 6.69 6.68 -12.95
C VAL A 96 7.84 5.69 -12.75
N LEU A 97 8.37 5.53 -11.53
CA LEU A 97 9.47 4.58 -11.27
C LEU A 97 9.02 3.13 -11.51
N LEU A 98 7.74 2.83 -11.27
CA LEU A 98 7.16 1.50 -11.51
C LEU A 98 7.15 1.09 -12.98
N ASP A 99 7.16 2.04 -13.91
CA ASP A 99 7.16 1.75 -15.35
C ASP A 99 8.55 1.39 -15.87
N ARG A 100 9.58 1.58 -15.05
CA ARG A 100 10.98 1.32 -15.38
C ARG A 100 11.51 0.03 -14.75
N VAL A 101 10.69 -0.65 -13.95
CA VAL A 101 11.04 -1.95 -13.36
C VAL A 101 10.85 -3.03 -14.42
N PRO A 102 11.92 -3.70 -14.90
CA PRO A 102 11.80 -4.76 -15.89
C PRO A 102 11.03 -5.95 -15.32
N VAL A 103 10.19 -6.58 -16.15
CA VAL A 103 9.45 -7.79 -15.78
C VAL A 103 10.41 -8.91 -15.33
N SER A 104 11.59 -9.01 -15.93
CA SER A 104 12.63 -9.97 -15.52
C SER A 104 13.13 -9.75 -14.10
N MET A 105 13.34 -8.50 -13.67
CA MET A 105 13.76 -8.20 -12.30
C MET A 105 12.63 -8.49 -11.30
N MET A 106 11.39 -8.18 -11.66
CA MET A 106 10.22 -8.54 -10.84
C MET A 106 10.07 -10.06 -10.70
N GLY A 107 10.18 -10.80 -11.82
CA GLY A 107 10.11 -12.25 -11.84
C GLY A 107 11.20 -12.90 -10.99
N GLY A 108 12.46 -12.48 -11.14
CA GLY A 108 13.57 -12.97 -10.31
C GLY A 108 13.38 -12.69 -8.82
N SER A 109 12.99 -11.45 -8.46
CA SER A 109 12.72 -11.10 -7.06
C SER A 109 11.62 -11.95 -6.44
N LEU A 110 10.56 -12.24 -7.19
CA LEU A 110 9.48 -13.11 -6.74
C LEU A 110 9.92 -14.57 -6.63
N GLU A 111 10.74 -15.04 -7.57
CA GLU A 111 11.28 -16.40 -7.59
C GLU A 111 12.12 -16.67 -6.34
N ASP A 112 13.09 -15.79 -6.07
CA ASP A 112 14.00 -15.92 -4.93
C ASP A 112 13.23 -15.99 -3.60
N ARG A 113 12.13 -15.24 -3.48
CA ARG A 113 11.35 -15.13 -2.24
C ARG A 113 10.37 -16.28 -2.06
N PHE A 114 9.75 -16.75 -3.15
CA PHE A 114 8.52 -17.53 -3.05
C PHE A 114 8.59 -18.90 -3.71
N ARG A 115 9.52 -19.18 -4.62
CA ARG A 115 9.58 -20.44 -5.37
C ARG A 115 9.70 -21.66 -4.45
N ALA A 116 10.62 -21.61 -3.49
CA ALA A 116 10.85 -22.71 -2.55
C ALA A 116 9.58 -23.07 -1.75
N ARG A 117 8.77 -22.06 -1.40
CA ARG A 117 7.55 -22.28 -0.62
C ARG A 117 6.31 -22.57 -1.46
N ALA A 118 6.20 -21.96 -2.63
CA ALA A 118 5.09 -22.21 -3.55
C ALA A 118 5.14 -23.65 -4.11
N GLY A 119 6.34 -24.23 -4.23
CA GLY A 119 6.52 -25.61 -4.68
C GLY A 119 5.83 -25.85 -6.02
N ARG A 120 4.94 -26.85 -6.09
CA ARG A 120 4.21 -27.21 -7.31
C ARG A 120 3.27 -26.11 -7.82
N SER A 121 2.85 -25.20 -6.94
CA SER A 121 1.96 -24.11 -7.30
C SER A 121 2.72 -22.88 -7.84
N TRP A 122 4.04 -22.96 -8.00
CA TRP A 122 4.85 -21.90 -8.59
C TRP A 122 4.42 -21.56 -10.02
N SER A 123 4.07 -22.56 -10.85
CA SER A 123 3.60 -22.33 -12.22
C SER A 123 2.36 -21.42 -12.29
N GLN A 124 1.41 -21.59 -11.36
CA GLN A 124 0.22 -20.75 -11.24
C GLN A 124 0.59 -19.32 -10.81
N PHE A 125 1.59 -19.19 -9.95
CA PHE A 125 2.10 -17.89 -9.51
C PHE A 125 2.81 -17.14 -10.65
N THR A 126 3.50 -17.85 -11.56
CA THR A 126 4.19 -17.22 -12.70
C THR A 126 3.24 -16.55 -13.70
N GLU A 127 1.96 -16.97 -13.76
CA GLU A 127 0.95 -16.33 -14.61
C GLU A 127 0.66 -14.88 -14.20
N ALA A 128 0.89 -14.52 -12.93
CA ALA A 128 0.70 -13.16 -12.43
C ALA A 128 1.86 -12.21 -12.77
N ILE A 129 3.05 -12.75 -13.09
CA ILE A 129 4.29 -11.97 -13.27
C ILE A 129 4.20 -10.93 -14.39
N PRO A 130 3.61 -11.19 -15.57
CA PRO A 130 3.52 -10.19 -16.63
C PRO A 130 2.73 -8.93 -16.23
N GLY A 131 1.75 -9.05 -15.33
CA GLY A 131 0.96 -7.93 -14.81
C GLY A 131 1.53 -7.29 -13.55
N ALA A 132 2.49 -7.96 -12.91
CA ALA A 132 3.02 -7.60 -11.61
C ALA A 132 3.79 -6.27 -11.64
N GLN A 133 3.62 -5.48 -10.59
CA GLN A 133 4.46 -4.32 -10.31
C GLN A 133 4.88 -4.37 -8.83
N PRO A 134 6.06 -3.84 -8.46
CA PRO A 134 6.45 -3.69 -7.06
C PRO A 134 5.65 -2.56 -6.39
N HIS A 135 4.34 -2.73 -6.32
CA HIS A 135 3.36 -1.82 -5.73
C HIS A 135 2.61 -2.58 -4.65
N HIS A 136 2.21 -1.90 -3.57
CA HIS A 136 1.56 -2.56 -2.45
C HIS A 136 0.30 -3.33 -2.85
N SER A 137 -0.52 -2.78 -3.77
CA SER A 137 -1.70 -3.50 -4.30
C SER A 137 -1.35 -4.84 -4.96
N PHE A 138 -0.19 -4.98 -5.61
CA PHE A 138 0.23 -6.28 -6.14
C PHE A 138 0.54 -7.26 -5.02
N HIS A 139 1.20 -6.80 -3.96
CA HIS A 139 1.47 -7.64 -2.79
C HIS A 139 0.15 -8.14 -2.16
N VAL A 140 -0.82 -7.24 -1.98
CA VAL A 140 -2.13 -7.57 -1.39
C VAL A 140 -2.95 -8.52 -2.28
N PHE A 141 -3.02 -8.26 -3.58
CA PHE A 141 -3.88 -9.04 -4.47
C PHE A 141 -3.22 -10.29 -5.05
N GLY A 142 -1.93 -10.21 -5.37
CA GLY A 142 -1.20 -11.23 -6.13
C GLY A 142 -0.31 -12.12 -5.28
N VAL A 143 0.14 -11.66 -4.11
CA VAL A 143 1.07 -12.41 -3.25
C VAL A 143 0.39 -12.97 -2.01
N TYR A 144 -0.42 -12.18 -1.31
CA TYR A 144 -1.10 -12.68 -0.12
C TYR A 144 -2.07 -13.84 -0.42
N PRO A 145 -2.23 -14.78 0.53
CA PRO A 145 -3.06 -15.97 0.32
C PRO A 145 -4.57 -15.64 0.29
N TRP A 146 -4.95 -14.43 0.70
CA TRP A 146 -6.35 -14.02 0.88
C TRP A 146 -7.16 -14.09 -0.41
N LEU A 147 -6.60 -13.74 -1.58
CA LEU A 147 -7.33 -13.89 -2.85
C LEU A 147 -7.58 -15.37 -3.20
N GLY A 148 -6.63 -16.26 -2.87
CA GLY A 148 -6.80 -17.70 -3.01
C GLY A 148 -7.90 -18.24 -2.09
N LEU A 149 -7.95 -17.78 -0.83
CA LEU A 149 -8.99 -18.13 0.15
C LEU A 149 -10.38 -17.63 -0.27
N LEU A 150 -10.44 -16.41 -0.82
CA LEU A 150 -11.66 -15.82 -1.37
C LEU A 150 -12.23 -16.69 -2.50
N ARG A 151 -11.36 -17.10 -3.43
CA ARG A 151 -11.70 -17.99 -4.56
C ARG A 151 -12.03 -19.42 -4.12
N SER A 152 -11.58 -19.86 -2.94
CA SER A 152 -11.94 -21.16 -2.37
C SER A 152 -13.24 -21.13 -1.55
N GLY A 153 -13.98 -20.01 -1.55
CA GLY A 153 -15.28 -19.88 -0.89
C GLY A 153 -15.26 -19.30 0.52
N ARG A 154 -14.10 -18.91 1.07
CA ARG A 154 -14.05 -18.13 2.33
C ARG A 154 -14.17 -16.65 1.99
N VAL A 155 -15.36 -16.09 2.11
CA VAL A 155 -15.63 -14.76 1.52
C VAL A 155 -15.33 -13.60 2.47
N ASP A 156 -15.97 -13.56 3.64
CA ASP A 156 -16.06 -12.32 4.44
C ASP A 156 -14.70 -11.82 4.94
N GLU A 157 -13.95 -12.66 5.67
CA GLU A 157 -12.67 -12.25 6.25
C GLU A 157 -11.60 -11.97 5.17
N PRO A 158 -11.41 -12.82 4.15
CA PRO A 158 -10.47 -12.51 3.08
C PRO A 158 -10.83 -11.24 2.30
N LEU A 159 -12.12 -10.98 2.03
CA LEU A 159 -12.53 -9.74 1.37
C LEU A 159 -12.24 -8.52 2.25
N ARG A 160 -12.52 -8.61 3.55
CA ARG A 160 -12.20 -7.56 4.53
C ARG A 160 -10.70 -7.25 4.54
N VAL A 161 -9.85 -8.27 4.64
CA VAL A 161 -8.40 -8.09 4.67
C VAL A 161 -7.89 -7.50 3.35
N LEU A 162 -8.37 -7.98 2.20
CA LEU A 162 -8.00 -7.42 0.90
C LEU A 162 -8.43 -5.96 0.75
N ASP A 163 -9.62 -5.59 1.22
CA ASP A 163 -10.11 -4.22 1.15
C ASP A 163 -9.36 -3.28 2.10
N ARG A 164 -9.11 -3.73 3.34
CA ARG A 164 -8.48 -2.90 4.37
C ARG A 164 -6.97 -2.83 4.18
N CYS A 165 -6.32 -3.88 3.69
CA CYS A 165 -4.87 -3.90 3.46
C CYS A 165 -4.45 -3.26 2.13
N ARG A 166 -5.32 -3.15 1.11
CA ARG A 166 -4.96 -2.28 -0.03
C ARG A 166 -4.93 -0.83 0.44
N VAL A 167 -4.08 -0.02 -0.18
CA VAL A 167 -4.16 1.43 0.02
C VAL A 167 -5.39 1.95 -0.72
N ARG A 168 -6.41 2.39 0.04
CA ARG A 168 -7.65 2.98 -0.48
C ARG A 168 -7.51 4.50 -0.58
N TRP A 169 -8.53 5.16 -1.13
CA TRP A 169 -8.67 6.62 -1.10
C TRP A 169 -10.11 7.01 -0.77
N GLY A 170 -10.26 8.12 -0.04
CA GLY A 170 -11.56 8.65 0.35
C GLY A 170 -11.61 10.17 0.24
N ARG A 171 -12.79 10.71 -0.06
CA ARG A 171 -13.05 12.16 0.05
C ARG A 171 -13.62 12.45 1.43
N VAL A 172 -12.96 13.31 2.19
CA VAL A 172 -13.39 13.70 3.53
C VAL A 172 -14.75 14.38 3.45
N VAL A 173 -15.70 13.88 4.22
CA VAL A 173 -17.05 14.44 4.38
C VAL A 173 -17.10 15.30 5.62
N ASP A 174 -16.57 14.79 6.73
CA ASP A 174 -16.55 15.48 8.01
C ASP A 174 -15.33 15.05 8.85
N VAL A 175 -14.91 15.89 9.79
CA VAL A 175 -13.82 15.63 10.73
C VAL A 175 -14.28 16.02 12.13
N VAL A 176 -14.30 15.05 13.04
CA VAL A 176 -14.75 15.23 14.43
C VAL A 176 -13.70 14.66 15.36
N GLY A 177 -12.95 15.56 16.01
CA GLY A 177 -11.83 15.19 16.88
C GLY A 177 -10.81 14.34 16.13
N ASP A 178 -10.56 13.15 16.68
CA ASP A 178 -9.56 12.19 16.19
C ASP A 178 -10.08 11.24 15.10
N ARG A 179 -11.30 11.47 14.61
CA ARG A 179 -11.93 10.67 13.55
C ARG A 179 -12.42 11.53 12.39
N ALA A 180 -12.55 10.91 11.23
CA ALA A 180 -13.18 11.50 10.06
C ALA A 180 -14.19 10.54 9.44
N VAL A 181 -15.20 11.11 8.78
CA VAL A 181 -16.07 10.38 7.86
C VAL A 181 -15.56 10.63 6.46
N VAL A 182 -15.29 9.56 5.71
CA VAL A 182 -14.82 9.64 4.33
C VAL A 182 -15.77 8.89 3.40
N ARG A 183 -15.96 9.41 2.20
CA ARG A 183 -16.63 8.67 1.12
C ARG A 183 -15.59 7.91 0.31
N SER A 184 -15.57 6.60 0.44
CA SER A 184 -14.63 5.66 -0.19
C SER A 184 -15.40 4.63 -1.02
N ARG A 185 -14.70 3.71 -1.69
CA ARG A 185 -15.32 2.57 -2.38
C ARG A 185 -14.75 1.29 -1.79
N PRO A 186 -15.53 0.43 -1.11
CA PRO A 186 -15.05 -0.87 -0.66
C PRO A 186 -14.83 -1.83 -1.84
N LEU A 187 -14.12 -2.93 -1.61
CA LEU A 187 -14.09 -4.04 -2.56
C LEU A 187 -15.37 -4.87 -2.48
N GLU A 188 -15.80 -5.38 -3.63
CA GLU A 188 -16.84 -6.39 -3.79
C GLU A 188 -16.28 -7.62 -4.50
N TRP A 189 -16.86 -8.77 -4.17
CA TRP A 189 -16.58 -10.05 -4.80
C TRP A 189 -17.89 -10.69 -5.27
N ASP A 190 -17.97 -11.02 -6.56
CA ASP A 190 -19.15 -11.65 -7.18
C ASP A 190 -19.05 -13.17 -7.33
N GLY A 191 -18.03 -13.78 -6.71
CA GLY A 191 -17.69 -15.19 -6.92
C GLY A 191 -16.58 -15.41 -7.96
N ARG A 192 -16.23 -14.39 -8.75
CA ARG A 192 -15.19 -14.50 -9.80
C ARG A 192 -14.28 -13.28 -9.91
N VAL A 193 -14.83 -12.08 -9.80
CA VAL A 193 -14.14 -10.82 -10.05
C VAL A 193 -14.09 -9.99 -8.78
N LEU A 194 -12.89 -9.52 -8.45
CA LEU A 194 -12.66 -8.55 -7.38
C LEU A 194 -12.72 -7.15 -7.98
N ARG A 195 -13.61 -6.30 -7.48
CA ARG A 195 -13.85 -4.96 -8.03
C ARG A 195 -14.12 -3.93 -6.95
N GLU A 196 -14.00 -2.65 -7.28
CA GLU A 196 -14.48 -1.59 -6.40
C GLU A 196 -16.01 -1.47 -6.51
N GLY A 197 -16.69 -1.54 -5.37
CA GLY A 197 -18.13 -1.36 -5.25
C GLY A 197 -18.59 0.10 -5.39
N PRO A 198 -19.88 0.37 -5.14
CA PRO A 198 -20.41 1.71 -5.10
C PRO A 198 -19.76 2.53 -3.95
N PRO A 199 -19.71 3.87 -4.06
CA PRO A 199 -19.23 4.70 -2.97
C PRO A 199 -20.07 4.53 -1.71
N ASP A 200 -19.40 4.42 -0.57
CA ASP A 200 -20.01 4.34 0.76
C ASP A 200 -19.26 5.23 1.77
N LEU A 201 -19.90 5.50 2.91
CA LEU A 201 -19.29 6.22 4.02
C LEU A 201 -18.51 5.25 4.91
N ASP A 202 -17.28 5.62 5.25
CA ASP A 202 -16.41 4.87 6.15
C ASP A 202 -15.95 5.82 7.27
N GLN A 203 -15.87 5.31 8.49
CA GLN A 203 -15.27 6.04 9.60
C GLN A 203 -13.80 5.65 9.72
N VAL A 204 -12.94 6.66 9.79
CA VAL A 204 -11.49 6.47 9.82
C VAL A 204 -10.84 7.24 10.96
N VAL A 205 -9.72 6.74 11.43
CA VAL A 205 -8.87 7.31 12.45
C VAL A 205 -7.93 8.33 11.80
N VAL A 206 -7.94 9.54 12.35
CA VAL A 206 -7.05 10.64 11.95
C VAL A 206 -5.87 10.74 12.92
N ALA A 207 -6.14 10.57 14.21
CA ALA A 207 -5.16 10.55 15.28
C ALA A 207 -5.60 9.60 16.41
N MET A 208 -4.67 9.27 17.30
CA MET A 208 -4.94 8.59 18.56
C MET A 208 -4.03 9.23 19.61
N ASP A 209 -4.60 9.67 20.73
CA ASP A 209 -3.88 10.37 21.81
C ASP A 209 -3.05 11.57 21.30
N GLY A 210 -3.59 12.30 20.30
CA GLY A 210 -2.94 13.44 19.66
C GLY A 210 -1.84 13.09 18.64
N LEU A 211 -1.55 11.81 18.42
CA LEU A 211 -0.59 11.32 17.43
C LEU A 211 -1.30 10.91 16.14
N GLY A 212 -0.91 11.52 15.02
CA GLY A 212 -1.54 11.28 13.72
C GLY A 212 -0.51 11.00 12.62
N LEU A 213 -0.87 10.11 11.70
CA LEU A 213 -0.02 9.76 10.55
C LEU A 213 -0.05 10.87 9.49
N ALA A 214 -1.22 11.45 9.29
CA ALA A 214 -1.44 12.56 8.38
C ALA A 214 -1.42 13.90 9.12
N GLY A 215 -1.21 14.98 8.35
CA GLY A 215 -1.48 16.32 8.86
C GLY A 215 -2.97 16.62 8.92
N PRO A 216 -3.33 17.86 9.27
CA PRO A 216 -4.73 18.25 9.41
C PRO A 216 -5.52 18.03 8.12
N LEU A 217 -6.73 17.49 8.27
CA LEU A 217 -7.70 17.22 7.21
C LEU A 217 -8.86 18.20 7.29
N ARG A 218 -9.49 18.47 6.15
CA ARG A 218 -10.70 19.29 6.04
C ARG A 218 -11.74 18.60 5.18
N PRO A 219 -13.05 18.85 5.41
CA PRO A 219 -14.08 18.45 4.47
C PRO A 219 -13.74 18.84 3.03
N GLY A 220 -13.91 17.89 2.10
CA GLY A 220 -13.59 18.05 0.69
C GLY A 220 -12.19 17.60 0.28
N ASP A 221 -11.24 17.44 1.21
CA ASP A 221 -9.92 16.89 0.93
C ASP A 221 -10.00 15.44 0.43
N TRP A 222 -9.03 15.03 -0.38
CA TRP A 222 -8.79 13.62 -0.69
C TRP A 222 -7.67 13.09 0.21
N CYS A 223 -7.84 11.88 0.71
CA CYS A 223 -6.85 11.21 1.54
C CYS A 223 -6.66 9.75 1.13
N SER A 224 -5.49 9.20 1.44
CA SER A 224 -5.26 7.75 1.33
C SER A 224 -5.52 7.08 2.67
N LEU A 225 -6.04 5.87 2.61
CA LEU A 225 -6.39 5.07 3.78
C LEU A 225 -5.63 3.75 3.70
N HIS A 226 -5.10 3.30 4.83
CA HIS A 226 -4.61 1.94 4.98
C HIS A 226 -5.14 1.40 6.30
N TRP A 227 -5.87 0.30 6.21
CA TRP A 227 -6.81 -0.13 7.24
C TRP A 227 -7.78 1.00 7.59
N ASP A 228 -7.90 1.31 8.88
CA ASP A 228 -8.84 2.30 9.39
C ASP A 228 -8.19 3.68 9.54
N TRP A 229 -6.91 3.82 9.17
CA TRP A 229 -6.15 5.05 9.38
C TRP A 229 -6.03 5.91 8.12
N VAL A 230 -6.06 7.23 8.31
CA VAL A 230 -5.66 8.19 7.28
C VAL A 230 -4.13 8.33 7.25
N CYS A 231 -3.49 7.92 6.16
CA CYS A 231 -2.02 7.96 6.04
C CYS A 231 -1.50 9.30 5.53
N GLU A 232 -2.20 9.95 4.59
CA GLU A 232 -1.86 11.28 4.08
C GLU A 232 -3.01 11.94 3.32
N ARG A 233 -2.89 13.25 3.12
CA ARG A 233 -3.70 14.01 2.17
C ARG A 233 -3.12 13.88 0.75
N LEU A 234 -3.96 13.50 -0.20
CA LEU A 234 -3.60 13.26 -1.58
C LEU A 234 -3.74 14.52 -2.43
N THR A 235 -2.70 14.80 -3.23
CA THR A 235 -2.82 15.72 -4.35
C THR A 235 -3.56 15.04 -5.53
N PRO A 236 -4.12 15.80 -6.49
CA PRO A 236 -4.76 15.22 -7.67
C PRO A 236 -3.86 14.24 -8.44
N ARG A 237 -2.55 14.53 -8.54
CA ARG A 237 -1.57 13.65 -9.18
C ARG A 237 -1.45 12.31 -8.46
N ARG A 238 -1.29 12.33 -7.13
CA ARG A 238 -1.12 11.12 -6.31
C ARG A 238 -2.40 10.30 -6.29
N LEU A 239 -3.57 10.94 -6.22
CA LEU A 239 -4.86 10.27 -6.32
C LEU A 239 -5.03 9.56 -7.68
N ALA A 240 -4.68 10.22 -8.78
CA ALA A 240 -4.75 9.62 -10.11
C ALA A 240 -3.80 8.42 -10.25
N ALA A 241 -2.57 8.53 -9.72
CA ALA A 241 -1.60 7.44 -9.72
C ALA A 241 -2.10 6.23 -8.91
N LEU A 242 -2.60 6.44 -7.69
CA LEU A 242 -3.11 5.37 -6.84
C LEU A 242 -4.30 4.64 -7.48
N ARG A 243 -5.24 5.38 -8.08
CA ARG A 243 -6.35 4.82 -8.86
C ARG A 243 -5.85 3.97 -10.01
N TYR A 244 -4.94 4.51 -10.80
CA TYR A 244 -4.40 3.83 -11.97
C TYR A 244 -3.66 2.54 -11.61
N ARG A 245 -2.76 2.58 -10.61
CA ARG A 245 -2.00 1.40 -10.17
C ARG A 245 -2.91 0.35 -9.56
N THR A 246 -3.86 0.76 -8.71
CA THR A 246 -4.84 -0.16 -8.11
C THR A 246 -5.69 -0.84 -9.18
N GLY A 247 -6.23 -0.09 -10.13
CA GLY A 247 -7.02 -0.64 -11.25
C GLY A 247 -6.21 -1.61 -12.12
N ARG A 248 -4.93 -1.30 -12.41
CA ARG A 248 -4.04 -2.21 -13.15
C ARG A 248 -3.82 -3.52 -12.40
N GLN A 249 -3.61 -3.48 -11.09
CA GLN A 249 -3.40 -4.70 -10.31
C GLN A 249 -4.68 -5.54 -10.17
N LEU A 250 -5.84 -4.90 -9.99
CA LEU A 250 -7.14 -5.59 -10.04
C LEU A 250 -7.37 -6.28 -11.39
N ALA A 251 -7.10 -5.58 -12.50
CA ALA A 251 -7.23 -6.14 -13.84
C ALA A 251 -6.29 -7.35 -14.05
N ALA A 252 -5.04 -7.25 -13.58
CA ALA A 252 -4.06 -8.34 -13.68
C ALA A 252 -4.53 -9.60 -12.93
N VAL A 253 -4.97 -9.47 -11.67
CA VAL A 253 -5.40 -10.64 -10.89
C VAL A 253 -6.72 -11.22 -11.38
N ASN A 254 -7.64 -10.38 -11.89
CA ASN A 254 -8.91 -10.84 -12.45
C ASN A 254 -8.72 -11.57 -13.80
N ALA A 255 -7.62 -11.32 -14.52
CA ALA A 255 -7.28 -12.03 -15.74
C ALA A 255 -6.71 -13.44 -15.50
N LEU A 256 -6.28 -13.76 -14.27
CA LEU A 256 -5.74 -15.07 -13.92
C LEU A 256 -6.83 -16.14 -13.97
N ALA A 257 -6.60 -17.17 -14.78
CA ALA A 257 -7.53 -18.29 -14.95
C ALA A 257 -7.67 -19.15 -13.68
N VAL A 258 -6.63 -19.21 -12.85
CA VAL A 258 -6.58 -20.02 -11.62
C VAL A 258 -6.14 -19.12 -10.45
N PRO A 259 -6.72 -19.26 -9.23
CA PRO A 259 -6.24 -18.56 -8.03
C PRO A 259 -4.74 -18.75 -7.79
N PRO A 260 -4.01 -17.72 -7.31
CA PRO A 260 -2.72 -17.95 -6.67
C PRO A 260 -2.93 -18.89 -5.46
N PRO A 261 -2.00 -19.80 -5.20
CA PRO A 261 -2.18 -20.86 -4.20
C PRO A 261 -2.35 -20.27 -2.79
N VAL A 262 -3.24 -20.87 -1.99
CA VAL A 262 -3.52 -20.49 -0.58
C VAL A 262 -2.27 -20.52 0.33
N ARG A 263 -1.16 -21.10 -0.12
CA ARG A 263 0.08 -21.27 0.66
C ARG A 263 1.17 -20.21 0.43
N VAL A 264 0.94 -19.14 -0.33
CA VAL A 264 1.91 -18.04 -0.46
C VAL A 264 1.90 -17.13 0.78
N LEU A 265 2.40 -17.68 1.89
CA LEU A 265 2.96 -17.00 3.09
C LEU A 265 2.10 -16.05 3.94
N GLY A 266 2.20 -16.28 5.26
CA GLY A 266 2.56 -15.22 6.22
C GLY A 266 4.08 -15.26 6.43
#